data_AF-A0A3D1SUM4-F1
#
_entry.id   AF-A0A3D1SUM4-F1
#
_cell.length_a   1.000
_cell.length_b   1.000
_cell.length_c   1.000
_cell.angle_alpha   90.00
_cell.angle_beta   90.00
_cell.angle_gamma   90.00
#
_symmetry.space_group_name_H-M   'P 1'
#
loop_
_entity.id
_entity.type
_entity.pdbx_description
1 polymer ?
#
loop_
_entity_poly.entity_id
_entity_poly.type
_entity_poly.pdbx_seq_one_letter_code
_entity_poly.pdbx_strand_id
1 'polypeptide(L)'
;MSTAVTSAPAEKMKIQSSKPSFFGMLGGELFKISHQWITWIMLVLIACIIALPYIITLTVPDVKDTINHTPLIFLANRMTQNLAVLRVFIGIFLLVITACVIGLEYQLGTIRVLLSRGVGRLQLLTAKLTAIVIIGLVVFVVAILYNVLLMSGLLLIMV
;
A
#
# COMPACT_ATOMS: atom_id res chain seq x y z
N MET A 1 16.74 71.34 -18.78
CA MET A 1 17.32 70.03 -18.40
C MET A 1 16.20 69.01 -18.39
N SER A 2 16.07 68.19 -19.43
CA SER A 2 15.02 67.17 -19.55
C SER A 2 15.60 65.82 -19.17
N THR A 3 15.09 65.21 -18.11
CA THR A 3 15.45 63.87 -17.67
C THR A 3 14.63 62.84 -18.44
N ALA A 4 15.26 62.19 -19.42
CA ALA A 4 14.69 61.04 -20.10
C ALA A 4 14.70 59.81 -19.17
N VAL A 5 13.53 59.42 -18.67
CA VAL A 5 13.34 58.17 -17.94
C VAL A 5 13.35 57.03 -18.95
N THR A 6 14.47 56.33 -19.04
CA THR A 6 14.58 55.07 -19.78
C THR A 6 13.75 54.01 -19.05
N SER A 7 12.62 53.61 -19.62
CA SER A 7 11.86 52.45 -19.18
C SER A 7 12.57 51.18 -19.63
N ALA A 8 13.06 50.40 -18.66
CA ALA A 8 13.59 49.06 -18.92
C ALA A 8 12.47 48.16 -19.50
N PRO A 9 12.77 47.25 -20.45
CA PRO A 9 11.76 46.35 -20.97
C PRO A 9 11.35 45.38 -19.86
N ALA A 10 10.05 45.34 -19.56
CA ALA A 10 9.50 44.33 -18.68
C ALA A 10 9.68 42.96 -19.34
N GLU A 11 10.74 42.26 -18.97
CA GLU A 11 10.93 40.85 -19.29
C GLU A 11 9.75 40.10 -18.68
N LYS A 12 8.78 39.74 -19.53
CA LYS A 12 7.66 38.88 -19.17
C LYS A 12 8.23 37.50 -18.86
N MET A 13 8.73 37.33 -17.64
CA MET A 13 9.05 36.03 -17.08
C MET A 13 7.77 35.20 -17.14
N LYS A 14 7.69 34.32 -18.14
CA LYS A 14 6.63 33.30 -18.26
C LYS A 14 6.79 32.41 -17.03
N ILE A 15 6.09 32.74 -15.95
CA ILE A 15 5.87 31.82 -14.85
C ILE A 15 4.99 30.73 -15.44
N GLN A 16 5.65 29.72 -15.99
CA GLN A 16 5.01 28.54 -16.54
C GLN A 16 4.35 27.84 -15.35
N SER A 17 3.09 28.19 -15.10
CA SER A 17 2.22 27.48 -14.15
C SER A 17 2.11 26.06 -14.65
N SER A 18 3.00 25.20 -14.14
CA SER A 18 2.94 23.77 -14.36
C SER A 18 1.64 23.32 -13.72
N LYS A 19 0.61 23.12 -14.54
CA LYS A 19 -0.65 22.53 -14.09
C LYS A 19 -0.30 21.25 -13.34
N PRO A 20 -0.76 21.06 -12.09
CA PRO A 20 -0.45 19.85 -11.35
C PRO A 20 -0.96 18.65 -12.13
N SER A 21 -0.03 17.82 -12.62
CA SER A 21 -0.36 16.61 -13.36
C SER A 21 -0.95 15.58 -12.40
N PHE A 22 -1.99 14.87 -12.85
CA PHE A 22 -2.63 13.79 -12.10
C PHE A 22 -1.63 12.75 -11.59
N PHE A 23 -0.62 12.41 -12.42
CA PHE A 23 0.45 11.48 -12.05
C PHE A 23 1.37 12.03 -10.96
N GLY A 24 1.67 13.32 -10.97
CA GLY A 24 2.45 13.95 -9.89
C GLY A 24 1.71 13.95 -8.57
N MET A 25 0.38 14.13 -8.62
CA MET A 25 -0.48 14.05 -7.45
C MET A 25 -0.57 12.61 -6.90
N LEU A 26 -0.71 11.63 -7.80
CA LEU A 26 -0.71 10.21 -7.46
C LEU A 26 0.61 9.78 -6.77
N GLY A 27 1.75 10.18 -7.35
CA GLY A 27 3.07 9.89 -6.76
C GLY A 27 3.25 10.50 -5.37
N GLY A 28 2.76 11.72 -5.16
CA GLY A 28 2.76 12.37 -3.85
C GLY A 28 1.93 11.62 -2.80
N GLU A 29 0.76 11.12 -3.19
CA GLU A 29 -0.09 10.29 -2.31
C GLU A 29 0.57 8.94 -1.99
N LEU A 30 1.13 8.25 -3.00
CA LEU A 30 1.85 6.99 -2.80
C LEU A 30 3.03 7.14 -1.83
N PHE A 31 3.82 8.20 -1.99
CA PHE A 31 4.95 8.47 -1.11
C PHE A 31 4.51 8.74 0.33
N LYS A 32 3.45 9.52 0.53
CA LYS A 32 2.89 9.76 1.88
C LYS A 32 2.49 8.46 2.56
N ILE A 33 1.74 7.59 1.86
CA ILE A 33 1.25 6.33 2.43
C ILE A 33 2.41 5.38 2.74
N SER A 34 3.40 5.32 1.84
CA SER A 34 4.59 4.48 2.02
C SER A 34 5.47 4.94 3.18
N HIS A 35 5.49 6.24 3.50
CA HIS A 35 6.27 6.77 4.62
C HIS A 35 5.49 6.75 5.95
N GLN A 36 4.21 6.41 5.93
CA GLN A 36 3.39 6.44 7.12
C GLN A 36 3.72 5.23 8.01
N TRP A 37 4.14 5.48 9.26
CA TRP A 37 4.50 4.43 10.22
C TRP A 37 3.39 3.39 10.44
N ILE A 38 2.12 3.82 10.39
CA ILE A 38 0.96 2.92 10.53
C ILE A 38 0.98 1.82 9.44
N THR A 39 1.40 2.16 8.22
CA THR A 39 1.49 1.23 7.08
C THR A 39 2.50 0.15 7.37
N TRP A 40 3.66 0.52 7.89
CA TRP A 40 4.73 -0.42 8.26
C TRP A 40 4.34 -1.32 9.43
N ILE A 41 3.75 -0.75 10.48
CA ILE A 41 3.27 -1.51 11.64
C ILE A 41 2.24 -2.56 11.19
N MET A 42 1.28 -2.16 10.35
CA MET A 42 0.28 -3.08 9.82
C MET A 42 0.89 -4.14 8.90
N LEU A 43 1.87 -3.78 8.06
CA LEU A 43 2.54 -4.73 7.17
C LEU A 43 3.31 -5.80 7.97
N VAL A 44 4.03 -5.38 9.02
CA VAL A 44 4.71 -6.29 9.95
C VAL A 44 3.70 -7.20 10.66
N LEU A 45 2.57 -6.66 11.10
CA LEU A 45 1.51 -7.44 11.73
C LEU A 45 0.94 -8.51 10.78
N ILE A 46 0.66 -8.15 9.53
CA ILE A 46 0.20 -9.11 8.51
C ILE A 46 1.27 -10.19 8.26
N ALA A 47 2.53 -9.79 8.10
CA ALA A 47 3.63 -10.73 7.88
C ALA A 47 3.79 -11.72 9.03
N CYS A 48 3.67 -11.24 10.28
CA CYS A 48 3.72 -12.06 11.48
C CYS A 48 2.57 -13.08 11.51
N ILE A 49 1.34 -12.62 11.24
CA ILE A 49 0.15 -13.48 11.23
C ILE A 49 0.24 -14.54 10.14
N ILE A 50 0.77 -14.20 8.96
CA ILE A 50 1.01 -15.16 7.88
C ILE A 50 2.07 -16.20 8.29
N ALA A 51 3.12 -15.80 9.01
CA ALA A 51 4.21 -16.70 9.41
C ALA A 51 3.82 -17.66 10.56
N LEU A 52 2.95 -17.21 11.46
CA LEU A 52 2.52 -17.93 12.66
C LEU A 52 2.06 -19.39 12.42
N PRO A 53 1.19 -19.71 11.43
CA PRO A 53 0.82 -21.10 11.16
C PRO A 53 1.98 -21.97 10.68
N TYR A 54 2.98 -21.40 9.99
CA TYR A 54 4.18 -22.13 9.56
C TYR A 54 5.08 -22.49 10.74
N ILE A 55 5.23 -21.57 11.71
CA ILE A 55 5.98 -21.81 12.94
C ILE A 55 5.31 -22.94 13.74
N ILE A 56 3.99 -22.92 13.90
CA ILE A 56 3.24 -23.96 14.62
C ILE A 56 3.49 -25.34 13.98
N THR A 57 3.45 -25.43 12.65
CA THR A 57 3.68 -26.71 11.95
C THR A 57 5.08 -27.27 12.10
N LEU A 58 6.09 -26.45 12.40
CA LEU A 58 7.45 -26.94 12.66
C LEU A 58 7.59 -27.55 14.06
N THR A 59 6.74 -27.14 15.01
CA THR A 59 6.78 -27.61 16.41
C THR A 59 5.95 -28.88 16.64
N VAL A 60 5.00 -29.19 15.75
CA VAL A 60 4.11 -30.36 15.90
C VAL A 60 4.77 -31.60 15.27
N PRO A 61 5.10 -32.64 16.06
CA PRO A 61 5.83 -33.82 15.58
C PRO A 61 5.01 -34.74 14.64
N ASP A 62 3.68 -34.76 14.76
CA ASP A 62 2.76 -35.66 14.00
C ASP A 62 2.50 -35.25 12.53
N VAL A 63 2.95 -34.07 12.11
CA VAL A 63 2.62 -33.55 10.76
C VAL A 63 3.32 -34.38 9.68
N LYS A 64 4.49 -34.95 10.00
CA LYS A 64 5.30 -35.74 9.06
C LYS A 64 4.60 -37.04 8.64
N ASP A 65 3.91 -37.68 9.57
CA ASP A 65 3.18 -38.93 9.31
C ASP A 65 1.88 -38.69 8.53
N THR A 66 1.21 -37.55 8.76
CA THR A 66 0.00 -37.16 8.02
C THR A 66 0.30 -36.85 6.53
N ILE A 67 1.46 -36.24 6.25
CA ILE A 67 1.91 -35.93 4.88
C ILE A 67 2.15 -37.21 4.06
N ASN A 68 2.74 -38.23 4.67
CA ASN A 68 3.06 -39.48 3.98
C ASN A 68 1.81 -40.28 3.57
N HIS A 69 0.72 -40.17 4.33
CA HIS A 69 -0.52 -40.90 4.02
C HIS A 69 -1.45 -40.15 3.04
N THR A 70 -1.52 -38.81 3.08
CA THR A 70 -2.41 -38.02 2.19
C THR A 70 -1.85 -36.63 1.82
N PRO A 71 -0.81 -36.54 0.98
CA PRO A 71 -0.09 -35.29 0.73
C PRO A 71 -0.94 -34.22 0.03
N LEU A 72 -1.82 -34.63 -0.91
CA LEU A 72 -2.62 -33.69 -1.70
C LEU A 72 -3.72 -33.01 -0.88
N ILE A 73 -4.37 -33.76 0.03
CA ILE A 73 -5.46 -33.24 0.87
C ILE A 73 -4.91 -32.26 1.91
N PHE A 74 -3.76 -32.58 2.51
CA PHE A 74 -3.05 -31.67 3.40
C PHE A 74 -2.69 -30.35 2.70
N LEU A 75 -2.12 -30.43 1.49
CA LEU A 75 -1.73 -29.26 0.70
C LEU A 75 -2.95 -28.38 0.35
N ALA A 76 -4.04 -29.00 -0.10
CA ALA A 76 -5.26 -28.28 -0.48
C ALA A 76 -5.88 -27.55 0.73
N ASN A 77 -6.05 -28.24 1.85
CA ASN A 77 -6.59 -27.64 3.07
C ASN A 77 -5.71 -26.49 3.57
N ARG A 78 -4.38 -26.68 3.52
CA ARG A 78 -3.43 -25.65 3.94
C ARG A 78 -3.47 -24.41 3.05
N MET A 79 -3.53 -24.59 1.74
CA MET A 79 -3.67 -23.49 0.78
C MET A 79 -4.99 -22.73 1.00
N THR A 80 -6.11 -23.42 1.20
CA THR A 80 -7.40 -22.80 1.49
C THR A 80 -7.37 -21.99 2.78
N GLN A 81 -6.80 -22.53 3.85
CA GLN A 81 -6.66 -21.83 5.13
C GLN A 81 -5.77 -20.59 5.01
N ASN A 82 -4.61 -20.71 4.36
CA ASN A 82 -3.68 -19.59 4.15
C ASN A 82 -4.33 -18.46 3.34
N LEU A 83 -5.04 -18.78 2.26
CA LEU A 83 -5.77 -17.80 1.46
C LEU A 83 -6.90 -17.13 2.24
N ALA A 84 -7.63 -17.88 3.07
CA ALA A 84 -8.70 -17.34 3.89
C ALA A 84 -8.16 -16.32 4.91
N VAL A 85 -7.07 -16.67 5.61
CA VAL A 85 -6.37 -15.76 6.53
C VAL A 85 -5.90 -14.51 5.78
N LEU A 86 -5.17 -14.68 4.68
CA LEU A 86 -4.67 -13.55 3.87
C LEU A 86 -5.81 -12.62 3.43
N ARG A 87 -6.94 -13.17 2.97
CA ARG A 87 -8.10 -12.38 2.52
C ARG A 87 -8.72 -11.54 3.63
N VAL A 88 -8.82 -12.08 4.86
CA VAL A 88 -9.38 -11.33 5.99
C VAL A 88 -8.45 -10.19 6.39
N PHE A 89 -7.15 -10.47 6.53
CA PHE A 89 -6.19 -9.47 7.00
C PHE A 89 -5.86 -8.40 5.96
N ILE A 90 -5.80 -8.74 4.66
CA ILE A 90 -5.66 -7.73 3.59
C ILE A 90 -6.88 -6.81 3.53
N GLY A 91 -8.08 -7.34 3.80
CA GLY A 91 -9.31 -6.54 3.84
C GLY A 91 -9.31 -5.52 4.98
N ILE A 92 -8.91 -5.96 6.18
CA ILE A 92 -8.77 -5.08 7.35
C ILE A 92 -7.69 -4.03 7.08
N PHE A 93 -6.54 -4.44 6.53
CA PHE A 93 -5.45 -3.53 6.16
C PHE A 93 -5.92 -2.41 5.23
N LEU A 94 -6.60 -2.78 4.15
CA LEU A 94 -7.12 -1.82 3.18
C LEU A 94 -8.12 -0.86 3.81
N LEU A 95 -9.00 -1.36 4.69
CA LEU A 95 -9.97 -0.54 5.40
C LEU A 95 -9.25 0.50 6.26
N VAL A 96 -8.28 0.08 7.08
CA VAL A 96 -7.55 0.98 7.98
C VAL A 96 -6.72 2.00 7.21
N ILE A 97 -5.98 1.59 6.18
CA ILE A 97 -5.20 2.50 5.32
C ILE A 97 -6.12 3.55 4.71
N THR A 98 -7.26 3.11 4.14
CA THR A 98 -8.24 4.03 3.54
C THR A 98 -8.76 5.05 4.56
N ALA A 99 -9.11 4.59 5.76
CA ALA A 99 -9.58 5.45 6.84
C ALA A 99 -8.51 6.45 7.29
N CYS A 100 -7.24 6.03 7.41
CA CYS A 100 -6.14 6.91 7.79
C CYS A 100 -5.85 7.96 6.70
N VAL A 101 -5.80 7.55 5.44
CA VAL A 101 -5.47 8.42 4.30
C VAL A 101 -6.53 9.49 4.10
N ILE A 102 -7.81 9.16 4.31
CA ILE A 102 -8.90 10.12 4.26
C ILE A 102 -8.93 10.94 5.55
N GLY A 103 -8.94 10.29 6.71
CA GLY A 103 -9.11 10.92 8.02
C GLY A 103 -8.04 11.95 8.38
N LEU A 104 -6.78 11.69 8.06
CA LEU A 104 -5.68 12.63 8.34
C LEU A 104 -5.82 13.95 7.58
N GLU A 105 -6.38 13.94 6.37
CA GLU A 105 -6.57 15.18 5.61
C GLU A 105 -7.75 16.01 6.12
N TYR A 106 -8.79 15.35 6.60
CA TYR A 106 -9.88 16.03 7.29
C TYR A 106 -9.40 16.63 8.62
N GLN A 107 -8.55 15.89 9.37
CA GLN A 107 -8.03 16.35 10.66
C GLN A 107 -7.05 17.52 10.52
N LEU A 108 -6.14 17.47 9.54
CA LEU A 108 -5.14 18.52 9.31
C LEU A 108 -5.67 19.71 8.49
N GLY A 109 -6.89 19.62 7.94
CA GLY A 109 -7.50 20.69 7.14
C GLY A 109 -6.82 20.95 5.80
N THR A 110 -5.95 20.05 5.34
CA THR A 110 -5.17 20.17 4.08
C THR A 110 -6.06 20.21 2.84
N ILE A 111 -7.29 19.70 2.94
CA ILE A 111 -8.32 19.77 1.90
C ILE A 111 -8.54 21.23 1.45
N ARG A 112 -8.57 22.19 2.38
CA ARG A 112 -8.79 23.61 2.07
C ARG A 112 -7.64 24.22 1.25
N VAL A 113 -6.41 23.83 1.59
CA VAL A 113 -5.19 24.29 0.90
C VAL A 113 -5.07 23.66 -0.49
N LEU A 114 -5.48 22.40 -0.65
CA LEU A 114 -5.49 21.72 -1.95
C LEU A 114 -6.57 22.27 -2.88
N LEU A 115 -7.74 22.61 -2.33
CA LEU A 115 -8.83 23.25 -3.09
C LEU A 115 -8.49 24.67 -3.55
N SER A 116 -7.81 25.47 -2.70
CA SER A 116 -7.41 26.83 -3.08
C SER A 116 -6.34 26.86 -4.18
N ARG A 117 -5.61 25.76 -4.38
CA ARG A 117 -4.66 25.56 -5.49
C ARG A 117 -5.32 25.21 -6.82
N GLY A 118 -6.65 25.21 -6.90
CA GLY A 118 -7.41 24.98 -8.13
C GLY A 118 -7.54 23.51 -8.55
N VAL A 119 -7.28 22.57 -7.64
CA VAL A 119 -7.43 21.14 -7.92
C VAL A 119 -8.89 20.74 -7.78
N GLY A 120 -9.44 20.04 -8.78
CA GLY A 120 -10.84 19.62 -8.77
C GLY A 120 -11.15 18.61 -7.66
N ARG A 121 -12.31 18.72 -7.00
CA ARG A 121 -12.75 17.81 -5.91
C ARG A 121 -12.75 16.35 -6.34
N LEU A 122 -13.29 16.06 -7.53
CA LEU A 122 -13.33 14.70 -8.09
C LEU A 122 -11.94 14.19 -8.47
N GLN A 123 -11.08 15.07 -8.98
CA GLN A 123 -9.71 14.71 -9.38
C GLN A 123 -8.87 14.31 -8.17
N LEU A 124 -9.03 15.00 -7.04
CA LEU A 124 -8.37 14.65 -5.79
C LEU A 124 -8.86 13.29 -5.26
N LEU A 125 -10.18 13.09 -5.24
CA LEU A 125 -10.77 11.83 -4.80
C LEU A 125 -10.30 10.64 -5.64
N THR A 126 -10.33 10.77 -6.96
CA THR A 126 -9.91 9.71 -7.89
C THR A 126 -8.42 9.42 -7.77
N ALA A 127 -7.57 10.44 -7.65
CA ALA A 127 -6.13 10.23 -7.44
C ALA A 127 -5.88 9.41 -6.15
N LYS A 128 -6.57 9.76 -5.07
CA LYS A 128 -6.44 9.08 -3.77
C LYS A 128 -6.94 7.64 -3.81
N LEU A 129 -8.10 7.40 -4.43
CA LEU A 129 -8.65 6.06 -4.58
C LEU A 129 -7.73 5.18 -5.45
N THR A 130 -7.17 5.74 -6.52
CA THR A 130 -6.21 5.04 -7.37
C THR A 130 -4.93 4.69 -6.60
N ALA A 131 -4.42 5.60 -5.76
CA ALA A 131 -3.25 5.33 -4.91
C ALA A 131 -3.48 4.16 -3.95
N ILE A 132 -4.65 4.14 -3.28
CA ILE A 132 -5.03 3.08 -2.35
C ILE A 132 -5.15 1.74 -3.09
N VAL A 133 -5.76 1.72 -4.27
CA VAL A 133 -5.90 0.51 -5.10
C VAL A 133 -4.53 -0.03 -5.51
N ILE A 134 -3.63 0.83 -5.97
CA ILE A 134 -2.26 0.43 -6.36
C ILE A 134 -1.53 -0.19 -5.17
N ILE A 135 -1.57 0.45 -4.00
CA ILE A 135 -0.91 -0.06 -2.79
C ILE A 135 -1.53 -1.38 -2.36
N GLY A 136 -2.86 -1.47 -2.36
CA GLY A 136 -3.58 -2.71 -2.07
C GLY A 136 -3.15 -3.87 -2.95
N LEU A 137 -3.04 -3.61 -4.25
CA LEU A 137 -2.63 -4.61 -5.23
C LEU A 137 -1.17 -5.03 -5.01
N VAL A 138 -0.26 -4.09 -4.78
CA VAL A 138 1.15 -4.38 -4.46
C VAL A 138 1.25 -5.24 -3.20
N VAL A 139 0.58 -4.86 -2.11
CA VAL A 139 0.61 -5.62 -0.85
C VAL A 139 0.00 -7.01 -1.03
N PHE A 140 -1.07 -7.14 -1.81
CA PHE A 140 -1.68 -8.44 -2.11
C PHE A 140 -0.72 -9.37 -2.86
N VAL A 141 -0.05 -8.86 -3.90
CA VAL A 141 0.95 -9.63 -4.67
C VAL A 141 2.12 -10.03 -3.77
N VAL A 142 2.66 -9.09 -2.97
CA VAL A 142 3.76 -9.37 -2.05
C VAL A 142 3.36 -10.42 -1.00
N ALA A 143 2.14 -10.36 -0.46
CA ALA A 143 1.66 -11.31 0.53
C ALA A 143 1.47 -12.73 -0.04
N ILE A 144 1.07 -12.84 -1.31
CA ILE A 144 1.04 -14.12 -2.03
C ILE A 144 2.46 -14.67 -2.22
N LEU A 145 3.39 -13.85 -2.72
CA LEU A 145 4.78 -14.26 -2.92
C LEU A 145 5.42 -14.71 -1.59
N TYR A 146 5.16 -14.00 -0.51
CA TYR A 146 5.63 -14.35 0.82
C TYR A 146 5.06 -15.70 1.30
N ASN A 147 3.77 -15.98 1.05
CA ASN A 147 3.18 -17.30 1.34
C ASN A 147 3.84 -18.42 0.53
N VAL A 148 4.06 -18.23 -0.76
CA VAL A 148 4.72 -19.22 -1.62
C VAL A 148 6.13 -19.51 -1.11
N LEU A 149 6.87 -18.47 -0.72
CA LEU A 149 8.22 -18.60 -0.17
C LEU A 149 8.22 -19.40 1.14
N LEU A 150 7.34 -19.07 2.09
CA LEU A 150 7.20 -19.82 3.34
C LEU A 150 6.81 -21.29 3.11
N MET A 151 5.89 -21.54 2.18
CA MET A 151 5.47 -22.89 1.82
C MET A 151 6.62 -23.71 1.24
N SER A 152 7.39 -23.12 0.32
CA SER A 152 8.55 -23.78 -0.27
C SER A 152 9.64 -24.10 0.75
N GLY A 153 9.89 -23.18 1.69
CA GLY A 153 10.84 -23.39 2.79
C GLY A 153 10.41 -24.51 3.74
N LEU A 154 9.11 -24.59 4.06
CA LEU A 154 8.57 -25.65 4.91
C LEU A 154 8.69 -27.03 4.24
N LEU A 155 8.40 -27.13 2.95
CA LEU A 155 8.56 -28.37 2.19
C LEU A 155 10.03 -28.83 2.19
N LEU A 156 10.98 -27.93 1.99
CA LEU A 156 12.41 -28.26 1.99
C LEU A 156 12.89 -28.79 3.35
N ILE A 157 12.37 -28.25 4.46
CA ILE A 157 12.70 -28.71 5.82
C ILE A 157 12.10 -30.09 6.12
N MET A 158 10.94 -30.42 5.55
CA MET A 158 10.23 -31.66 5.85
C MET A 158 10.59 -32.85 4.96
N VAL A 159 11.03 -32.62 3.70
CA VAL A 159 11.57 -33.64 2.78
C VAL A 159 12.94 -34.11 3.27
#